data_AF-Q3A409-F1
#
_entry.id   AF-Q3A409-F1
#
_cell.length_a   1.000
_cell.length_b   1.000
_cell.length_c   1.000
_cell.angle_alpha   90.00
_cell.angle_beta   90.00
_cell.angle_gamma   90.00
#
_symmetry.space_group_name_H-M   'P 1'
#
loop_
_entity.id
_entity.type
_entity.pdbx_description
1 polymer ?
#
loop_
_entity_poly.entity_id
_entity_poly.type
_entity_poly.pdbx_seq_one_letter_code
_entity_poly.pdbx_strand_id
1 'polypeptide(L)'
;MKMKNGQTWLFSFTDLAFLLLISLSLIPSAPDNITIKLAEMDVPVVPEHGKMAPIAKVQEAWELQVYAVSEKHPTPYRLIKAGVGKTTPASDAQILAKEDLLPALTALKERNIRPMLLPEKSSLSQDFLYAAGVIARVWTDGTRTVVQTETEAGESGP
;
A
#
# COMPACT_ATOMS: atom_id res chain seq x y z
N MET A 1 -55.59 -22.32 5.71
CA MET A 1 -55.03 -21.03 6.20
C MET A 1 -53.53 -21.21 6.43
N LYS A 2 -52.66 -20.70 5.55
CA LYS A 2 -51.23 -20.38 5.80
C LYS A 2 -50.50 -20.07 4.47
N MET A 3 -50.44 -18.79 4.11
CA MET A 3 -49.36 -18.20 3.31
C MET A 3 -49.22 -16.75 3.80
N LYS A 4 -48.54 -16.53 4.93
CA LYS A 4 -48.33 -15.20 5.53
C LYS A 4 -46.87 -14.72 5.51
N ASN A 5 -45.94 -15.51 4.94
CA ASN A 5 -44.51 -15.21 5.02
C ASN A 5 -43.93 -14.52 3.77
N GLY A 6 -44.66 -14.49 2.66
CA GLY A 6 -44.19 -13.83 1.42
C GLY A 6 -44.34 -12.30 1.41
N GLN A 7 -45.36 -11.78 2.11
CA GLN A 7 -45.63 -10.33 2.14
C GLN A 7 -44.63 -9.55 3.01
N THR A 8 -44.16 -10.13 4.12
CA THR A 8 -43.16 -9.47 4.98
C THR A 8 -41.81 -9.35 4.29
N TRP A 9 -41.44 -10.33 3.46
CA TRP A 9 -40.17 -10.35 2.75
C TRP A 9 -40.11 -9.30 1.62
N LEU A 10 -41.23 -9.11 0.92
CA LEU A 10 -41.31 -8.08 -0.12
C LEU A 10 -41.23 -6.66 0.48
N PHE A 11 -41.82 -6.45 1.67
CA PHE A 11 -41.82 -5.14 2.34
C PHE A 11 -40.41 -4.74 2.82
N SER A 12 -39.63 -5.69 3.35
CA SER A 12 -38.25 -5.43 3.76
C SER A 12 -37.30 -5.16 2.59
N PHE A 13 -37.52 -5.82 1.45
CA PHE A 13 -36.71 -5.59 0.25
C PHE A 13 -36.97 -4.21 -0.36
N THR A 14 -38.24 -3.81 -0.46
CA THR A 14 -38.59 -2.49 -0.98
C THR A 14 -38.05 -1.37 -0.09
N ASP A 15 -38.12 -1.53 1.23
CA ASP A 15 -37.61 -0.54 2.18
C ASP A 15 -36.09 -0.38 2.07
N LEU A 16 -35.34 -1.49 1.99
CA LEU A 16 -33.89 -1.46 1.74
C LEU A 16 -33.56 -0.78 0.41
N ALA A 17 -34.28 -1.13 -0.67
CA ALA A 17 -34.05 -0.54 -1.99
C ALA A 17 -34.35 0.97 -2.01
N PHE A 18 -35.41 1.42 -1.33
CA PHE A 18 -35.72 2.83 -1.18
C PHE A 18 -34.69 3.58 -0.35
N LEU A 19 -34.23 3.00 0.77
CA LEU A 19 -33.14 3.58 1.57
C LEU A 19 -31.84 3.71 0.76
N LEU A 20 -31.53 2.71 -0.08
CA LEU A 20 -30.36 2.75 -0.96
C LEU A 20 -30.51 3.80 -2.07
N LEU A 21 -31.70 3.93 -2.66
CA LEU A 21 -32.01 4.94 -3.67
C LEU A 21 -31.93 6.36 -3.10
N ILE A 22 -32.50 6.59 -1.91
CA ILE A 22 -32.43 7.88 -1.21
C ILE A 22 -30.97 8.22 -0.89
N SER A 23 -30.22 7.27 -0.35
CA SER A 23 -28.78 7.43 -0.08
C SER A 23 -28.01 7.83 -1.35
N LEU A 24 -28.24 7.15 -2.48
CA LEU A 24 -27.60 7.47 -3.75
C LEU A 24 -28.02 8.83 -4.32
N SER A 25 -29.26 9.25 -4.10
CA SER A 25 -29.77 10.56 -4.54
C SER A 25 -29.23 11.73 -3.71
N LEU A 26 -28.80 11.46 -2.47
CA LEU A 26 -28.15 12.44 -1.58
C LEU A 26 -26.65 12.56 -1.85
N ILE A 27 -26.05 11.62 -2.58
CA ILE A 27 -24.72 11.81 -3.14
C ILE A 27 -24.88 12.89 -4.20
N PRO A 28 -24.30 14.09 -4.01
CA PRO A 28 -24.37 15.11 -5.05
C PRO A 28 -23.75 14.51 -6.30
N SER A 29 -24.56 14.33 -7.35
CA SER A 29 -24.06 14.08 -8.70
C SER A 29 -23.05 15.17 -8.97
N ALA A 30 -21.76 14.82 -8.94
CA ALA A 30 -20.68 15.77 -9.17
C ALA A 30 -21.01 16.50 -10.48
N PRO A 31 -21.28 17.81 -10.45
CA PRO A 31 -21.63 18.49 -11.68
C PRO A 31 -20.36 18.59 -12.50
N ASP A 32 -20.40 18.17 -13.76
CA ASP A 32 -19.28 18.18 -14.71
C ASP A 32 -18.67 19.59 -14.97
N ASN A 33 -19.11 20.62 -14.24
CA ASN A 33 -18.58 21.97 -14.34
C ASN A 33 -18.79 22.81 -13.06
N ILE A 34 -18.43 22.29 -11.88
CA ILE A 34 -18.16 23.17 -10.74
C ILE A 34 -16.65 23.31 -10.59
N THR A 35 -16.14 24.45 -11.06
CA THR A 35 -14.92 25.01 -10.49
C THR A 35 -15.21 25.21 -9.01
N ILE A 36 -14.76 24.28 -8.18
CA ILE A 36 -14.86 24.37 -6.74
C ILE A 36 -13.97 25.56 -6.34
N LYS A 37 -14.55 26.76 -6.31
CA LYS A 37 -14.03 27.86 -5.49
C LYS A 37 -14.33 27.48 -4.04
N LEU A 38 -13.58 26.48 -3.57
CA LEU A 38 -13.45 26.19 -2.15
C LEU A 38 -13.06 27.53 -1.55
N ALA A 39 -13.90 28.01 -0.63
CA ALA A 39 -13.77 29.28 0.03
C ALA A 39 -12.30 29.65 0.25
N GLU A 40 -11.92 30.87 -0.14
CA GLU A 40 -10.68 31.50 0.29
C GLU A 40 -10.69 31.48 1.82
N MET A 41 -10.09 30.43 2.38
CA MET A 41 -9.84 30.29 3.80
C MET A 41 -8.63 31.17 4.05
N ASP A 42 -8.85 32.31 4.70
CA ASP A 42 -7.78 33.23 5.08
C ASP A 42 -6.90 32.51 6.11
N VAL A 43 -5.78 31.96 5.64
CA VAL A 43 -4.84 31.20 6.47
C VAL A 43 -4.07 32.24 7.28
N PRO A 44 -4.12 32.21 8.62
CA PRO A 44 -3.35 33.16 9.42
C PRO A 44 -1.86 32.99 9.09
N VAL A 45 -1.25 34.05 8.57
CA VAL A 45 0.19 34.11 8.32
C VAL A 45 0.90 34.00 9.66
N VAL A 46 1.55 32.85 9.89
CA VAL A 46 2.40 32.63 11.06
C VAL A 46 3.65 33.49 10.87
N PRO A 47 3.95 34.45 11.78
CA PRO A 47 5.17 35.23 11.70
C PRO A 47 6.38 34.28 11.78
N GLU A 48 7.31 34.42 10.84
CA GLU A 48 8.59 33.71 10.91
C GLU A 48 9.39 34.24 12.11
N HIS A 49 9.18 33.64 13.28
CA HIS A 49 10.08 33.83 14.41
C HIS A 49 11.40 33.16 14.06
N GLY A 50 12.49 33.93 13.97
CA GLY A 50 13.86 33.48 13.67
C GLY A 50 14.49 32.49 14.66
N LYS A 51 13.67 31.81 15.48
CA LYS A 51 14.02 30.68 16.36
C LYS A 51 13.16 29.44 16.12
N MET A 52 12.37 29.38 15.04
CA MET A 52 11.85 28.10 14.56
C MET A 52 12.99 27.37 13.85
N ALA A 53 13.75 26.59 14.62
CA ALA A 53 14.56 25.52 14.02
C ALA A 53 13.61 24.68 13.14
N PRO A 54 13.98 24.33 11.90
CA PRO A 54 13.10 23.55 11.05
C PRO A 54 12.76 22.25 11.78
N ILE A 55 11.50 22.11 12.23
CA ILE A 55 10.93 20.84 12.70
C ILE A 55 10.64 19.95 11.48
N ALA A 56 11.54 19.96 10.51
CA ALA A 56 11.66 18.95 9.49
C ALA A 56 12.92 18.18 9.85
N LYS A 57 12.85 17.34 10.90
CA LYS A 57 13.63 16.11 10.85
C LYS A 57 13.10 15.41 9.60
N VAL A 58 13.82 15.56 8.49
CA VAL A 58 13.59 14.81 7.26
C VAL A 58 13.65 13.36 7.69
N GLN A 59 12.48 12.75 7.94
CA GLN A 59 12.40 11.34 8.23
C GLN A 59 12.88 10.66 6.96
N GLU A 60 14.00 9.96 7.09
CA GLU A 60 14.52 9.12 6.05
C GLU A 60 13.48 8.05 5.75
N ALA A 61 12.72 8.24 4.66
CA ALA A 61 11.76 7.26 4.18
C ALA A 61 12.49 6.28 3.25
N TRP A 62 12.10 5.02 3.29
CA TRP A 62 12.63 3.98 2.42
C TRP A 62 11.47 3.28 1.71
N GLU A 63 11.70 2.91 0.46
CA GLU A 63 10.74 2.19 -0.36
C GLU A 63 11.38 0.89 -0.85
N LEU A 64 10.64 -0.21 -0.72
CA LEU A 64 10.97 -1.49 -1.31
C LEU A 64 10.10 -1.68 -2.55
N GLN A 65 10.69 -1.49 -3.72
CA GLN A 65 10.05 -1.66 -5.01
C GLN A 65 10.21 -3.11 -5.49
N VAL A 66 9.11 -3.69 -5.98
CA VAL A 66 9.09 -5.06 -6.54
C VAL A 66 8.87 -4.97 -8.05
N TYR A 67 9.81 -5.49 -8.83
CA TYR A 67 9.83 -5.49 -10.29
C TYR A 67 9.70 -6.91 -10.85
N ALA A 68 9.21 -7.01 -12.09
CA ALA A 68 9.37 -8.22 -12.88
C ALA A 68 10.84 -8.39 -13.31
N VAL A 69 11.34 -9.62 -13.25
CA VAL A 69 12.67 -9.95 -13.77
C VAL A 69 12.71 -9.70 -15.27
N SER A 70 13.62 -8.83 -15.71
CA SER A 70 13.80 -8.44 -17.11
C SER A 70 15.25 -8.02 -17.35
N GLU A 71 15.67 -7.79 -18.61
CA GLU A 71 17.02 -7.30 -18.91
C GLU A 71 17.36 -5.98 -18.21
N LYS A 72 16.35 -5.15 -17.93
CA LYS A 72 16.50 -3.89 -17.18
C LYS A 72 16.51 -4.06 -15.67
N HIS A 73 15.93 -5.16 -15.17
CA HIS A 73 15.78 -5.49 -13.76
C HIS A 73 16.15 -6.96 -13.56
N PRO A 74 17.45 -7.29 -13.44
CA PRO A 74 17.89 -8.67 -13.34
C PRO A 74 17.46 -9.35 -12.03
N THR A 75 17.11 -8.56 -11.01
CA THR A 75 16.53 -9.05 -9.76
C THR A 75 15.22 -8.32 -9.44
N PRO A 76 14.29 -8.98 -8.73
CA PRO A 76 12.94 -8.46 -8.55
C PRO A 76 12.84 -7.39 -7.45
N TYR A 77 13.85 -7.19 -6.60
CA TYR A 77 13.78 -6.29 -5.46
C TYR A 77 14.71 -5.10 -5.61
N ARG A 78 14.19 -3.91 -5.31
CA ARG A 78 14.97 -2.68 -5.28
C ARG A 78 14.61 -1.86 -4.05
N LEU A 79 15.61 -1.57 -3.22
CA LEU A 79 15.45 -0.78 -2.01
C LEU A 79 16.00 0.62 -2.26
N ILE A 80 15.15 1.64 -2.12
CA ILE A 80 15.52 3.03 -2.39
C ILE A 80 15.22 3.92 -1.19
N LYS A 81 16.04 4.93 -0.98
CA LYS A 81 15.78 6.01 -0.03
C LYS A 81 14.85 7.04 -0.68
N ALA A 82 13.63 7.17 -0.18
CA ALA A 82 12.67 8.18 -0.61
C ALA A 82 12.98 9.51 0.10
N GLY A 83 13.53 10.46 -0.65
CA GLY A 83 13.69 11.84 -0.20
C GLY A 83 12.47 12.66 -0.61
N VAL A 84 11.98 13.53 0.29
CA VAL A 84 10.97 14.53 -0.05
C VAL A 84 11.57 15.47 -1.11
N GLY A 85 11.21 15.28 -2.38
CA GLY A 85 11.37 16.29 -3.43
C GLY A 85 12.36 16.01 -4.57
N LYS A 86 13.07 14.87 -4.61
CA LYS A 86 13.90 14.53 -5.79
C LYS A 86 13.89 13.04 -6.05
N THR A 87 13.71 12.68 -7.32
CA THR A 87 14.14 11.41 -7.90
C THR A 87 15.50 11.05 -7.33
N THR A 88 15.55 10.09 -6.43
CA THR A 88 16.78 9.65 -5.78
C THR A 88 17.73 9.19 -6.89
N PRO A 89 18.96 9.71 -6.97
CA PRO A 89 19.92 9.23 -7.96
C PRO A 89 20.08 7.72 -7.81
N ALA A 90 20.26 7.01 -8.93
CA ALA A 90 20.41 5.55 -8.96
C ALA A 90 21.52 5.02 -8.02
N SER A 91 22.41 5.89 -7.56
CA SER A 91 23.47 5.59 -6.58
C SER A 91 22.96 5.20 -5.19
N ASP A 92 21.76 5.63 -4.78
CA ASP A 92 21.18 5.28 -3.47
C ASP A 92 20.14 4.15 -3.58
N ALA A 93 20.09 3.48 -4.74
CA ALA A 93 19.20 2.37 -4.98
C ALA A 93 19.96 1.05 -4.90
N GLN A 94 19.62 0.23 -3.90
CA GLN A 94 20.18 -1.10 -3.75
C GLN A 94 19.33 -2.11 -4.52
N ILE A 95 19.93 -2.73 -5.53
CA ILE A 95 19.32 -3.84 -6.27
C ILE A 95 19.60 -5.12 -5.47
N LEU A 96 18.55 -5.83 -5.09
CA LEU A 96 18.62 -6.96 -4.16
C LEU A 96 18.09 -8.23 -4.83
N ALA A 97 18.81 -9.33 -4.62
CA ALA A 97 18.28 -10.67 -4.87
C ALA A 97 17.39 -11.11 -3.70
N LYS A 98 16.75 -12.27 -3.84
CA LYS A 98 15.81 -12.79 -2.84
C LYS A 98 16.51 -13.10 -1.51
N GLU A 99 17.74 -13.58 -1.59
CA GLU A 99 18.59 -13.99 -0.48
C GLU A 99 19.07 -12.78 0.33
N ASP A 100 19.28 -11.64 -0.35
CA ASP A 100 19.80 -10.40 0.25
C ASP A 100 18.70 -9.52 0.85
N LEU A 101 17.42 -9.83 0.61
CA LEU A 101 16.30 -9.02 1.06
C LEU A 101 16.16 -9.00 2.59
N LEU A 102 16.28 -10.17 3.23
CA LEU A 102 16.18 -10.30 4.69
C LEU A 102 17.32 -9.55 5.42
N PRO A 103 18.61 -9.71 5.08
CA PRO A 103 19.67 -8.96 5.75
C PRO A 103 19.54 -7.45 5.53
N ALA A 104 19.18 -6.99 4.32
CA ALA A 104 18.98 -5.57 4.04
C ALA A 104 17.84 -4.96 4.87
N LEU A 105 16.71 -5.67 5.00
CA LEU A 105 15.59 -5.24 5.85
C LEU A 105 15.94 -5.29 7.34
N THR A 106 16.78 -6.21 7.77
CA THR A 106 17.26 -6.26 9.17
C THR A 106 18.11 -5.04 9.50
N ALA A 107 19.00 -4.62 8.60
CA ALA A 107 19.77 -3.38 8.75
C ALA A 107 18.88 -2.13 8.84
N LEU A 108 17.75 -2.10 8.12
CA LEU A 108 16.76 -1.03 8.26
C LEU A 108 16.02 -1.05 9.59
N LYS A 109 15.74 -2.25 10.14
CA LYS A 109 15.15 -2.39 11.49
C LYS A 109 16.05 -1.82 12.57
N GLU A 110 17.36 -2.04 12.49
CA GLU A 110 18.33 -1.46 13.44
C GLU A 110 18.28 0.07 13.45
N ARG A 111 17.96 0.68 12.31
CA ARG A 111 17.77 2.14 12.16
C ARG A 111 16.36 2.59 12.55
N ASN A 112 15.48 1.68 12.99
CA ASN A 112 14.06 1.89 13.28
C ASN A 112 13.26 2.45 12.08
N ILE A 113 13.65 2.11 10.85
CA ILE A 113 12.99 2.59 9.64
C ILE A 113 12.28 1.44 8.93
N ARG A 114 10.94 1.48 8.91
CA ARG A 114 10.15 0.49 8.17
C ARG A 114 9.96 0.97 6.72
N PRO A 115 10.38 0.21 5.70
CA PRO A 115 10.19 0.62 4.33
C PRO A 115 8.73 0.43 3.88
N MET A 116 8.30 1.27 2.94
CA MET A 116 7.02 1.13 2.24
C MET A 116 7.15 0.13 1.10
N LEU A 117 6.28 -0.88 1.05
CA LEU A 117 6.27 -1.87 -0.02
C LEU A 117 5.50 -1.33 -1.22
N LEU A 118 6.16 -1.27 -2.38
CA LEU A 118 5.60 -0.76 -3.63
C LEU A 118 5.69 -1.81 -4.74
N PRO A 119 4.58 -2.48 -5.10
CA PRO A 119 4.54 -3.34 -6.27
C PRO A 119 4.46 -2.52 -7.55
N GLU A 120 5.27 -2.88 -8.55
CA GLU A 120 5.08 -2.39 -9.92
C GLU A 120 3.98 -3.14 -10.64
N LYS A 121 3.44 -2.52 -11.71
CA LYS A 121 2.31 -3.07 -12.48
C LYS A 121 2.58 -4.46 -13.07
N SER A 122 3.84 -4.77 -13.36
CA SER A 122 4.27 -6.06 -13.90
C SER A 122 4.79 -7.04 -12.85
N SER A 123 4.82 -6.65 -11.57
CA SER A 123 5.38 -7.49 -10.52
C SER A 123 4.63 -8.82 -10.37
N LEU A 124 5.38 -9.89 -10.13
CA LEU A 124 4.80 -11.21 -9.87
C LEU A 124 4.23 -11.23 -8.44
N SER A 125 3.01 -11.75 -8.30
CA SER A 125 2.34 -11.89 -7.00
C SER A 125 3.20 -12.68 -5.99
N GLN A 126 3.96 -13.67 -6.47
CA GLN A 126 4.87 -14.47 -5.64
C GLN A 126 5.98 -13.61 -5.00
N ASP A 127 6.64 -12.75 -5.77
CA ASP A 127 7.72 -11.89 -5.28
C ASP A 127 7.19 -10.80 -4.35
N PHE A 128 6.02 -10.24 -4.68
CA PHE A 128 5.35 -9.28 -3.80
C PHE A 128 4.99 -9.89 -2.44
N LEU A 129 4.34 -11.06 -2.44
CA LEU A 129 3.95 -11.75 -1.21
C LEU A 129 5.18 -12.19 -0.41
N TYR A 130 6.26 -12.60 -1.08
CA TYR A 130 7.52 -12.89 -0.43
C TYR A 130 8.07 -11.64 0.27
N ALA A 131 8.17 -10.50 -0.42
CA ALA A 131 8.64 -9.24 0.16
C ALA A 131 7.77 -8.78 1.35
N ALA A 132 6.45 -8.86 1.22
CA ALA A 132 5.52 -8.57 2.31
C ALA A 132 5.74 -9.49 3.52
N GLY A 133 5.95 -10.78 3.28
CA GLY A 133 6.25 -11.77 4.31
C GLY A 133 7.57 -11.51 5.01
N VAL A 134 8.61 -11.09 4.29
CA VAL A 134 9.91 -10.73 4.88
C VAL A 134 9.80 -9.47 5.73
N ILE A 135 9.10 -8.43 5.26
CA ILE A 135 8.83 -7.22 6.08
C ILE A 135 8.06 -7.61 7.34
N ALA A 136 7.00 -8.41 7.22
CA ALA A 136 6.24 -8.87 8.38
C ALA A 136 7.11 -9.69 9.35
N ARG A 137 8.01 -10.54 8.84
CA ARG A 137 8.95 -11.29 9.70
C ARG A 137 9.89 -10.37 10.48
N VAL A 138 10.33 -9.27 9.89
CA VAL A 138 11.29 -8.35 10.52
C VAL A 138 10.59 -7.42 11.52
N TRP A 139 9.38 -6.92 11.21
CA TRP A 139 8.66 -5.94 12.05
C TRP A 139 7.52 -6.49 12.92
N THR A 140 7.07 -7.72 12.71
CA THR A 140 5.98 -8.33 13.49
C THR A 140 6.53 -9.45 14.36
N ASP A 141 6.49 -9.26 15.69
CA ASP A 141 6.92 -10.24 16.68
C ASP A 141 5.86 -11.36 16.87
N GLY A 142 5.66 -12.19 15.85
CA GLY A 142 5.16 -13.56 16.04
C GLY A 142 3.78 -13.92 15.48
N THR A 143 2.99 -13.00 14.92
CA THR A 143 1.70 -13.38 14.31
C THR A 143 1.88 -13.73 12.82
N ARG A 144 2.16 -15.01 12.55
CA ARG A 144 2.44 -15.53 11.21
C ARG A 144 1.17 -16.04 10.52
N THR A 145 1.01 -15.67 9.26
CA THR A 145 0.26 -16.46 8.27
C THR A 145 1.23 -16.76 7.13
N VAL A 146 1.63 -18.02 6.99
CA VAL A 146 2.53 -18.49 5.92
C VAL A 146 1.65 -19.16 4.87
N VAL A 147 1.69 -18.64 3.64
CA VAL A 147 1.10 -19.32 2.47
C VAL A 147 2.16 -20.27 1.94
N GLN A 148 1.96 -21.57 2.14
CA GLN A 148 2.75 -22.60 1.46
C GLN A 148 2.24 -22.70 0.03
N THR A 149 3.08 -22.40 -0.95
CA THR A 149 2.83 -22.79 -2.33
C THR A 149 3.43 -24.18 -2.50
N GLU A 150 2.58 -25.19 -2.66
CA GLU A 150 3.00 -26.54 -3.04
C GLU A 150 3.83 -26.45 -4.32
N THR A 151 5.12 -26.76 -4.20
CA THR A 151 5.94 -27.09 -5.36
C THR A 151 5.71 -28.57 -5.60
N GLU A 152 4.87 -28.91 -6.57
CA GLU A 152 4.84 -30.24 -7.17
C GLU A 152 6.22 -30.50 -7.79
N ALA A 153 7.07 -31.22 -7.06
CA ALA A 153 8.25 -31.84 -7.62
C ALA A 153 7.85 -33.24 -8.12
N GLY A 154 7.76 -33.35 -9.45
CA GLY A 154 7.50 -34.61 -10.14
C GLY A 154 8.60 -35.65 -9.92
N GLU A 155 8.14 -36.90 -9.81
CA GLU A 155 8.58 -38.05 -10.60
C GLU A 155 10.06 -38.09 -11.06
N SER A 156 10.87 -38.95 -10.42
CA SER A 156 11.86 -39.79 -11.12
C SER A 156 12.23 -41.01 -10.23
N GLY A 157 12.06 -42.22 -10.78
CA GLY A 157 12.46 -43.51 -10.17
C GLY A 157 13.98 -43.66 -9.99
N PRO A 158 14.45 -44.81 -9.47
CA PRO A 158 14.31 -46.10 -10.15
C PRO A 158 13.54 -47.19 -9.40
#